data_AF-A0A536U871-F1
#
_entry.id   AF-A0A536U871-F1
#
_cell.length_a   1.000
_cell.length_b   1.000
_cell.length_c   1.000
_cell.angle_alpha   90.00
_cell.angle_beta   90.00
_cell.angle_gamma   90.00
#
_symmetry.space_group_name_H-M   'P 1'
#
loop_
_entity.id
_entity.type
_entity.pdbx_description
1 polymer ?
#
loop_
_entity_poly.entity_id
_entity_poly.type
_entity_poly.pdbx_seq_one_letter_code
_entity_poly.pdbx_strand_id
1 'polypeptide(L)'
;MKLPDLAVYDEAGVRDWHGDFDTVKTAAGAAKLLFHSVDAAHADSKSALLAALAKGLKLPEHFGSNWDALADCLEDGDWLGSHGMVIAIRHAANYRKAHAADWETLSDILSEAAEYWRERHKPFWVFIH
;
A
#
# COMPACT_ATOMS: atom_id res chain seq x y z
N MET A 1 5.18 12.25 13.38
CA MET A 1 3.80 11.76 13.59
C MET A 1 3.88 10.51 14.45
N LYS A 2 2.98 10.29 15.40
CA LYS A 2 2.93 9.04 16.18
C LYS A 2 2.30 7.95 15.31
N LEU A 3 2.79 6.72 15.38
CA LEU A 3 2.16 5.57 14.72
C LEU A 3 0.79 5.31 15.37
N PRO A 4 -0.31 5.22 14.59
CA PRO A 4 -1.62 4.84 15.11
C PRO A 4 -1.64 3.38 15.57
N ASP A 5 -2.68 3.00 16.31
CA ASP A 5 -2.94 1.60 16.61
C ASP A 5 -3.45 0.90 15.35
N LEU A 6 -2.61 0.02 14.77
CA LEU A 6 -2.90 -0.60 13.49
C LEU A 6 -4.05 -1.61 13.55
N ALA A 7 -4.51 -2.02 14.75
CA ALA A 7 -5.69 -2.87 14.88
C ALA A 7 -7.01 -2.10 14.68
N VAL A 8 -7.00 -0.77 14.78
CA VAL A 8 -8.19 0.08 14.65
C VAL A 8 -8.49 0.32 13.16
N TYR A 9 -9.35 -0.53 12.58
CA TYR A 9 -9.68 -0.45 11.15
C TYR A 9 -10.37 0.87 10.75
N ASP A 10 -11.10 1.52 11.66
CA ASP A 10 -11.78 2.81 11.39
C ASP A 10 -10.79 3.93 11.07
N GLU A 11 -9.57 3.86 11.62
CA GLU A 11 -8.50 4.81 11.37
C GLU A 11 -7.62 4.41 10.17
N ALA A 12 -7.82 3.23 9.60
CA ALA A 12 -7.02 2.72 8.50
C ALA A 12 -7.23 3.55 7.22
N GLY A 13 -6.18 3.64 6.40
CA GLY A 13 -6.13 4.53 5.25
C GLY A 13 -4.72 4.82 4.76
N VAL A 14 -4.63 5.71 3.78
CA VAL A 14 -3.37 6.18 3.19
C VAL A 14 -2.81 7.35 4.00
N ARG A 15 -1.52 7.29 4.35
CA ARG A 15 -0.85 8.28 5.22
C ARG A 15 0.58 8.54 4.78
N ASP A 16 0.97 9.81 4.72
CA ASP A 16 2.37 10.18 4.67
C ASP A 16 3.07 9.78 6.00
N TRP A 17 4.26 9.21 5.90
CA TRP A 17 5.02 8.65 7.00
C TRP A 17 6.49 9.03 6.90
N HIS A 18 6.97 9.76 7.90
CA HIS A 18 8.38 10.17 8.00
C HIS A 18 9.13 9.46 9.15
N GLY A 19 8.53 8.43 9.73
CA GLY A 19 9.15 7.61 10.77
C GLY A 19 9.85 6.38 10.22
N ASP A 20 10.31 5.52 11.11
CA ASP A 20 10.95 4.25 10.74
C ASP A 20 9.91 3.19 10.35
N PHE A 21 10.09 2.55 9.20
CA PHE A 21 9.24 1.47 8.72
C PHE A 21 9.46 0.15 9.48
N ASP A 22 10.58 -0.06 10.16
CA ASP A 22 10.74 -1.22 11.05
C ASP A 22 9.82 -1.13 12.28
N THR A 23 9.53 0.10 12.74
CA THR A 23 8.51 0.33 13.78
C THR A 23 7.11 -0.01 13.25
N VAL A 24 6.78 0.39 12.01
CA VAL A 24 5.51 0.04 11.36
C VAL A 24 5.37 -1.48 11.21
N LYS A 25 6.42 -2.15 10.71
CA LYS A 25 6.45 -3.61 10.53
C LYS A 25 6.27 -4.35 11.86
N THR A 26 6.91 -3.88 12.93
CA THR A 26 6.78 -4.46 14.27
C THR A 26 5.35 -4.35 14.78
N ALA A 27 4.72 -3.17 14.62
CA ALA A 27 3.33 -2.95 14.99
C ALA A 27 2.36 -3.80 14.17
N ALA A 28 2.61 -3.95 12.86
CA ALA A 28 1.82 -4.81 11.98
C ALA A 28 1.84 -6.26 12.48
N GLY A 29 3.02 -6.77 12.83
CA GLY A 29 3.19 -8.10 13.42
C GLY A 29 2.43 -8.27 14.74
N ALA A 30 2.48 -7.28 15.64
CA ALA A 30 1.73 -7.29 16.89
C ALA A 30 0.20 -7.34 16.65
N ALA A 31 -0.29 -6.66 15.61
CA ALA A 31 -1.69 -6.67 15.18
C ALA A 31 -2.05 -7.87 14.26
N LYS A 32 -1.11 -8.78 13.99
CA LYS A 32 -1.26 -9.93 13.07
C LYS A 32 -1.63 -9.56 11.63
N LEU A 33 -1.26 -8.35 11.21
CA LEU A 33 -1.48 -7.86 9.86
C LEU A 33 -0.36 -8.34 8.94
N LEU A 34 -0.69 -8.64 7.69
CA LEU A 34 0.33 -8.83 6.66
C LEU A 34 1.09 -7.52 6.45
N PHE A 35 2.39 -7.61 6.18
CA PHE A 35 3.22 -6.44 5.91
C PHE A 35 3.91 -6.60 4.56
N HIS A 36 3.62 -5.66 3.66
CA HIS A 36 4.26 -5.54 2.36
C HIS A 36 5.08 -4.27 2.28
N SER A 37 6.22 -4.33 1.61
CA SER A 37 7.07 -3.16 1.38
C SER A 37 7.40 -3.03 -0.09
N VAL A 38 7.14 -1.84 -0.60
CA VAL A 38 7.40 -1.42 -1.97
C VAL A 38 8.50 -0.38 -1.94
N ASP A 39 9.55 -0.57 -2.74
CA ASP A 39 10.62 0.40 -2.91
C ASP A 39 10.49 1.07 -4.28
N ALA A 40 10.18 2.36 -4.29
CA ALA A 40 9.97 3.16 -5.49
C ALA A 40 11.22 3.95 -5.90
N ALA A 41 12.38 3.74 -5.26
CA ALA A 41 13.60 4.53 -5.50
C ALA A 41 14.06 4.54 -6.97
N HIS A 42 13.78 3.47 -7.72
CA HIS A 42 14.17 3.29 -9.11
C HIS A 42 13.00 3.36 -10.10
N ALA A 43 11.81 3.75 -9.64
CA ALA A 43 10.71 3.99 -10.55
C ALA A 43 10.93 5.31 -11.30
N ASP A 44 10.98 5.25 -12.62
CA ASP A 44 11.16 6.39 -13.54
C ASP A 44 10.06 6.48 -14.62
N SER A 45 9.10 5.56 -14.54
CA SER A 45 8.00 5.42 -15.47
C SER A 45 6.85 4.67 -14.80
N LYS A 46 5.63 4.82 -15.30
CA LYS A 46 4.45 4.05 -14.85
C LYS A 46 4.71 2.54 -14.83
N SER A 47 5.35 2.02 -15.88
CA SER A 47 5.67 0.59 -15.97
C SER A 47 6.65 0.16 -14.88
N ALA A 48 7.69 0.96 -14.60
CA ALA A 48 8.64 0.68 -13.53
C ALA A 48 7.99 0.75 -12.13
N LEU A 49 7.09 1.71 -11.91
CA LEU A 49 6.32 1.81 -10.67
C LEU A 49 5.41 0.60 -10.47
N LEU A 50 4.64 0.21 -11.50
CA LEU A 50 3.77 -0.96 -11.45
C LEU A 50 4.55 -2.26 -11.21
N ALA A 51 5.76 -2.38 -11.79
CA ALA A 51 6.64 -3.51 -11.51
C ALA A 51 7.16 -3.51 -10.05
N ALA A 52 7.49 -2.34 -9.51
CA ALA A 52 7.89 -2.20 -8.11
C ALA A 52 6.74 -2.57 -7.15
N LEU A 53 5.52 -2.11 -7.44
CA LEU A 53 4.29 -2.48 -6.71
C LEU A 53 4.06 -3.99 -6.79
N ALA A 54 4.02 -4.57 -7.98
CA ALA A 54 3.81 -6.00 -8.17
C ALA A 54 4.80 -6.84 -7.34
N LYS A 55 6.08 -6.47 -7.37
CA LYS A 55 7.13 -7.15 -6.59
C LYS A 55 6.96 -6.96 -5.07
N GLY A 56 6.75 -5.74 -4.60
CA GLY A 56 6.69 -5.43 -3.17
C GLY A 56 5.41 -5.97 -2.50
N LEU A 57 4.31 -5.91 -3.23
CA LEU A 57 3.01 -6.47 -2.84
C LEU A 57 2.91 -7.98 -3.07
N LYS A 58 3.87 -8.58 -3.79
CA LYS A 58 3.85 -10.00 -4.19
C LYS A 58 2.55 -10.36 -4.92
N LEU A 59 2.16 -9.52 -5.87
CA LEU A 59 0.98 -9.75 -6.69
C LEU A 59 1.13 -11.03 -7.53
N PRO A 60 0.02 -11.63 -7.99
CA PRO A 60 0.04 -12.87 -8.78
C PRO A 60 0.90 -12.77 -10.05
N GLU A 61 1.44 -13.90 -10.51
CA GLU A 61 2.28 -13.96 -11.73
C GLU A 61 1.53 -13.46 -13.00
N HIS A 62 0.21 -13.56 -13.01
CA HIS A 62 -0.65 -13.09 -14.11
C HIS A 62 -1.12 -11.63 -13.93
N PHE A 63 -0.48 -10.85 -13.05
CA PHE A 63 -0.80 -9.44 -12.84
C PHE A 63 -0.75 -8.62 -14.15
N GLY A 64 -1.86 -7.98 -14.50
CA GLY A 64 -2.06 -7.29 -15.78
C GLY A 64 -1.22 -6.04 -16.01
N SER A 65 -0.38 -5.64 -15.05
CA SER A 65 0.59 -4.52 -15.17
C SER A 65 -0.04 -3.21 -15.64
N ASN A 66 -1.23 -2.89 -15.12
CA ASN A 66 -1.96 -1.65 -15.36
C ASN A 66 -2.71 -1.22 -14.07
N TRP A 67 -3.39 -0.08 -14.11
CA TRP A 67 -4.07 0.49 -12.94
C TRP A 67 -5.31 -0.31 -12.53
N ASP A 68 -6.13 -0.72 -13.49
CA ASP A 68 -7.35 -1.50 -13.22
C ASP A 68 -6.98 -2.84 -12.57
N ALA A 69 -5.97 -3.52 -13.10
CA ALA A 69 -5.46 -4.76 -12.53
C ALA A 69 -4.88 -4.58 -11.12
N LEU A 70 -4.34 -3.39 -10.79
CA LEU A 70 -3.88 -3.08 -9.44
C LEU A 70 -5.07 -2.93 -8.50
N ALA A 71 -6.08 -2.15 -8.89
CA ALA A 71 -7.30 -1.97 -8.10
C ALA A 71 -7.96 -3.34 -7.82
N ASP A 72 -8.15 -4.15 -8.86
CA ASP A 72 -8.71 -5.50 -8.73
C ASP A 72 -7.92 -6.37 -7.74
N CYS A 73 -6.59 -6.34 -7.78
CA CYS A 73 -5.76 -7.11 -6.86
C CYS A 73 -5.85 -6.61 -5.41
N LEU A 74 -5.97 -5.30 -5.20
CA LEU A 74 -6.02 -4.71 -3.86
C LEU A 74 -7.35 -5.00 -3.15
N GLU A 75 -8.43 -5.19 -3.91
CA GLU A 75 -9.76 -5.54 -3.39
C GLU A 75 -10.03 -7.06 -3.35
N ASP A 76 -9.05 -7.87 -3.76
CA ASP A 76 -9.10 -9.33 -3.67
C ASP A 76 -8.83 -9.82 -2.24
N GLY A 77 -9.77 -10.61 -1.70
CA GLY A 77 -9.70 -11.14 -0.34
C GLY A 77 -8.59 -12.18 -0.11
N ASP A 78 -8.15 -12.87 -1.16
CA ASP A 78 -7.08 -13.86 -1.06
C ASP A 78 -5.72 -13.19 -0.80
N TRP A 79 -5.56 -11.95 -1.24
CA TRP A 79 -4.37 -11.13 -1.01
C TRP A 79 -4.38 -10.43 0.36
N LEU A 80 -5.58 -10.14 0.88
CA LEU A 80 -5.96 -9.67 2.22
C LEU A 80 -5.03 -10.04 3.39
N GLY A 81 -4.82 -11.35 3.49
CA GLY A 81 -4.61 -12.01 4.77
C GLY A 81 -5.88 -12.04 5.64
N SER A 82 -5.86 -12.87 6.69
CA SER A 82 -7.06 -13.10 7.51
C SER A 82 -7.44 -11.92 8.40
N HIS A 83 -6.47 -11.08 8.80
CA HIS A 83 -6.68 -9.97 9.74
C HIS A 83 -6.55 -8.58 9.11
N GLY A 84 -6.21 -8.47 7.83
CA GLY A 84 -5.88 -7.20 7.18
C GLY A 84 -4.38 -7.04 6.92
N MET A 85 -3.97 -5.85 6.48
CA MET A 85 -2.59 -5.60 6.07
C MET A 85 -2.10 -4.16 6.25
N VAL A 86 -0.79 -4.03 6.05
CA VAL A 86 -0.04 -2.79 5.97
C VAL A 86 0.85 -2.81 4.72
N ILE A 87 0.79 -1.74 3.94
CA ILE A 87 1.67 -1.47 2.80
C ILE A 87 2.59 -0.31 3.16
N ALA A 88 3.90 -0.52 3.02
CA ALA A 88 4.91 0.51 3.17
C ALA A 88 5.50 0.87 1.80
N ILE A 89 5.16 2.05 1.28
CA ILE A 89 5.73 2.58 0.03
C ILE A 89 6.88 3.52 0.38
N ARG A 90 8.10 3.14 -0.01
CA ARG A 90 9.34 3.84 0.32
C ARG A 90 9.91 4.58 -0.88
N HIS A 91 10.56 5.71 -0.61
CA HIS A 91 11.34 6.48 -1.58
C HIS A 91 10.51 6.95 -2.78
N ALA A 92 9.23 7.24 -2.55
CA ALA A 92 8.32 7.62 -3.61
C ALA A 92 8.40 9.11 -3.97
N ALA A 93 9.02 9.94 -3.13
CA ALA A 93 9.08 11.39 -3.31
C ALA A 93 9.56 11.84 -4.70
N ASN A 94 10.60 11.20 -5.26
CA ASN A 94 11.11 11.54 -6.59
C ASN A 94 10.10 11.20 -7.68
N TYR A 95 9.50 10.00 -7.62
CA TYR A 95 8.49 9.58 -8.58
C TYR A 95 7.25 10.47 -8.50
N ARG A 96 6.73 10.73 -7.30
CA ARG A 96 5.59 11.62 -7.03
C ARG A 96 5.80 13.01 -7.64
N LYS A 97 7.03 13.55 -7.57
CA LYS A 97 7.37 14.85 -8.14
C LYS A 97 7.44 14.83 -9.68
N ALA A 98 7.95 13.75 -10.26
CA ALA A 98 8.13 13.64 -11.71
C ALA A 98 6.86 13.20 -12.46
N HIS A 99 5.99 12.42 -11.81
CA HIS A 99 4.83 11.77 -12.41
C HIS A 99 3.56 12.02 -11.58
N ALA A 100 3.19 13.29 -11.39
CA ALA A 100 2.10 13.68 -10.50
C ALA A 100 0.74 13.02 -10.85
N ALA A 101 0.40 12.92 -12.14
CA ALA A 101 -0.86 12.32 -12.57
C ALA A 101 -0.92 10.79 -12.31
N ASP A 102 0.19 10.08 -12.55
CA ASP A 102 0.29 8.65 -12.22
C ASP A 102 0.20 8.45 -10.70
N TRP A 103 0.81 9.35 -9.93
CA TRP A 103 0.79 9.30 -8.47
C TRP A 103 -0.59 9.61 -7.88
N GLU A 104 -1.31 10.57 -8.45
CA GLU A 104 -2.71 10.86 -8.10
C GLU A 104 -3.57 9.62 -8.32
N THR A 105 -3.47 9.00 -9.51
CA THR A 105 -4.19 7.75 -9.82
C THR A 105 -3.86 6.63 -8.83
N LEU A 106 -2.59 6.42 -8.49
CA LEU A 106 -2.19 5.42 -7.49
C LEU A 106 -2.77 5.75 -6.11
N SER A 107 -2.76 7.03 -5.71
CA SER A 107 -3.26 7.47 -4.40
C SER A 107 -4.77 7.25 -4.28
N ASP A 108 -5.52 7.49 -5.36
CA ASP A 108 -6.95 7.23 -5.43
C ASP A 108 -7.23 5.74 -5.28
N ILE A 109 -6.57 4.88 -6.07
CA ILE A 109 -6.70 3.41 -5.99
C ILE A 109 -6.41 2.89 -4.58
N LEU A 110 -5.32 3.36 -3.94
CA LEU A 110 -4.96 2.95 -2.59
C LEU A 110 -5.98 3.43 -1.55
N SER A 111 -6.58 4.59 -1.77
CA SER A 111 -7.60 5.16 -0.88
C SER A 111 -8.91 4.37 -1.02
N GLU A 112 -9.38 4.15 -2.25
CA GLU A 112 -10.56 3.33 -2.54
C GLU A 112 -10.44 1.93 -1.94
N ALA A 113 -9.30 1.25 -2.12
CA ALA A 113 -9.05 -0.05 -1.50
C ALA A 113 -9.11 0.02 0.04
N ALA A 114 -8.58 1.08 0.65
CA ALA A 114 -8.66 1.25 2.10
C ALA A 114 -10.10 1.43 2.58
N GLU A 115 -10.92 2.17 1.83
CA GLU A 115 -12.35 2.36 2.13
C GLU A 115 -13.11 1.05 1.98
N TYR A 116 -12.91 0.34 0.87
CA TYR A 116 -13.50 -0.97 0.59
C TYR A 116 -13.29 -1.96 1.75
N TRP A 117 -12.08 -2.01 2.31
CA TRP A 117 -11.75 -2.91 3.41
C TRP A 117 -12.20 -2.41 4.78
N ARG A 118 -12.23 -1.09 4.99
CA ARG A 118 -12.80 -0.48 6.20
C ARG A 118 -14.28 -0.82 6.35
N GLU A 119 -15.06 -0.76 5.26
CA GLU A 119 -16.47 -1.19 5.24
C GLU A 119 -16.67 -2.67 5.61
N ARG A 120 -15.63 -3.49 5.44
CA ARG A 120 -15.59 -4.91 5.80
C ARG A 120 -14.94 -5.15 7.17
N HIS A 121 -14.70 -4.09 7.93
CA HIS A 121 -14.03 -4.10 9.23
C HIS A 121 -12.64 -4.75 9.21
N LYS A 122 -11.92 -4.62 8.10
CA LYS A 122 -10.53 -5.08 7.97
C LYS A 122 -9.56 -3.91 7.90
N PRO A 123 -8.54 -3.85 8.77
CA PRO A 123 -7.48 -2.85 8.68
C PRO A 123 -6.72 -2.95 7.35
N PHE A 124 -6.68 -1.83 6.62
CA PHE A 124 -5.87 -1.66 5.40
C PHE A 124 -5.09 -0.35 5.52
N TRP A 125 -3.81 -0.45 5.86
CA TRP A 125 -2.96 0.72 6.08
C TRP A 125 -2.00 0.90 4.93
N VAL A 126 -1.83 2.14 4.48
CA VAL A 126 -0.76 2.50 3.54
C VAL A 126 0.06 3.63 4.13
N PHE A 127 1.36 3.39 4.31
CA PHE A 127 2.32 4.40 4.78
C PHE A 127 3.28 4.75 3.63
N ILE A 128 3.38 6.03 3.32
CA ILE A 128 4.10 6.56 2.16
C ILE A 128 5.24 7.48 2.62
N HIS A 129 6.46 7.26 2.12
CA HIS A 129 7.62 8.14 2.35
C HIS A 129 8.26 8.64 1.05
#